data_AF-A0A971SJY3-F1
#
_entry.id   AF-A0A971SJY3-F1
#
_cell.length_a   1.000
_cell.length_b   1.000
_cell.length_c   1.000
_cell.angle_alpha   90.00
_cell.angle_beta   90.00
_cell.angle_gamma   90.00
#
_symmetry.space_group_name_H-M   'P 1'
#
loop_
_entity.id
_entity.type
_entity.pdbx_description
1 polymer ?
#
loop_
_entity_poly.entity_id
_entity_poly.type
_entity_poly.pdbx_seq_one_letter_code
_entity_poly.pdbx_strand_id
1 'polypeptide(L)'
;MYGIVLVVTIALLGGVIAFLGDRIGMKVGKKRLSLCGLRPKYTSMIITVVTGVLIAGTTLLLLTLVSNDVRTALFRMKSLQTELAATRQDLDGAEARLRQVEAETKALQEKKVALEVERDRLRKEIEAYAGEAALLRANTRGTESGKESEGKFQRERRAE
;
A
#
# COMPACT_ATOMS: atom_id res chain seq x y z
N MET A 1 1.15 26.39 4.48
CA MET A 1 0.08 27.41 4.60
C MET A 1 -1.07 26.98 5.51
N TYR A 2 -1.53 25.72 5.48
CA TYR A 2 -2.62 25.24 6.36
C TYR A 2 -2.39 25.43 7.86
N GLY A 3 -1.15 25.26 8.36
CA GLY A 3 -0.85 25.42 9.78
C GLY A 3 -1.05 26.85 10.31
N ILE A 4 -0.71 27.88 9.53
CA ILE A 4 -0.90 29.29 9.95
C ILE A 4 -2.40 29.61 10.00
N VAL A 5 -3.17 29.17 9.00
CA VAL A 5 -4.62 29.33 8.99
C VAL A 5 -5.25 28.66 10.20
N LEU A 6 -4.85 27.43 10.53
CA LEU A 6 -5.35 26.70 11.69
C LEU A 6 -5.09 27.45 13.00
N VAL A 7 -3.87 27.96 13.20
CA VAL A 7 -3.50 28.72 14.41
C VAL A 7 -4.34 29.99 14.54
N VAL A 8 -4.52 30.73 13.43
CA VAL A 8 -5.34 31.95 13.42
C VAL A 8 -6.81 31.64 13.72
N THR A 9 -7.37 30.58 13.15
CA THR A 9 -8.76 30.16 13.41
C THR A 9 -8.97 29.75 14.87
N ILE A 10 -8.04 28.99 15.46
CA ILE A 10 -8.12 28.59 16.87
C ILE A 10 -7.96 29.81 17.79
N ALA A 11 -7.03 30.72 17.49
CA ALA A 11 -6.84 31.94 18.27
C ALA A 11 -8.09 32.84 18.25
N LEU A 12 -8.74 32.98 17.09
CA LEU A 12 -9.99 33.72 16.96
C LEU A 12 -11.13 33.07 17.75
N LEU A 13 -11.34 31.76 17.58
CA LEU A 13 -12.38 31.03 18.32
C LEU A 13 -12.14 31.08 19.84
N GLY A 14 -10.91 30.87 20.28
CA GLY A 14 -10.53 30.97 21.70
C GLY A 14 -10.75 32.37 22.26
N GLY A 15 -10.41 33.40 21.48
CA GLY A 15 -10.65 34.80 21.85
C GLY A 15 -12.13 35.15 22.00
N VAL A 16 -12.98 34.66 21.09
CA VAL A 16 -14.45 34.84 21.18
C VAL A 16 -14.99 34.14 22.44
N ILE A 17 -14.58 32.91 22.71
CA ILE A 17 -15.02 32.15 23.90
C ILE A 17 -14.55 32.84 25.19
N ALA A 18 -13.31 33.33 25.24
CA ALA A 18 -12.76 34.06 26.38
C ALA A 18 -13.55 35.37 26.64
N PHE A 19 -13.89 36.11 25.59
CA PHE A 19 -14.67 37.34 25.71
C PHE A 19 -16.09 37.08 26.24
N LEU A 20 -16.75 36.01 25.78
CA LEU A 20 -18.06 35.60 26.31
C LEU A 20 -17.95 35.14 27.77
N GLY A 21 -16.89 34.40 28.11
CA GLY A 21 -16.63 33.92 29.47
C GLY A 21 -16.45 35.07 30.48
N ASP A 22 -15.65 36.08 30.12
CA ASP A 22 -15.37 37.23 30.99
C ASP A 22 -16.64 38.10 31.22
N ARG A 23 -17.47 38.28 30.19
CA ARG A 23 -18.75 39.00 30.29
C ARG A 23 -19.74 38.31 31.21
N ILE A 24 -19.84 36.99 31.14
CA ILE A 24 -20.71 36.20 32.03
C ILE A 24 -20.14 36.21 33.45
N GLY A 25 -18.82 36.01 33.60
CA GLY A 25 -18.11 36.03 34.87
C GLY A 25 -18.28 37.36 35.62
N MET A 26 -18.11 38.50 34.94
CA MET A 26 -18.26 39.83 35.56
C MET A 26 -19.69 40.14 36.02
N LYS A 27 -20.72 39.74 35.25
CA LYS A 27 -22.13 39.95 35.63
C LYS A 27 -22.51 39.15 36.87
N VAL A 28 -22.02 37.92 36.96
CA VAL A 28 -22.27 37.04 38.11
C VAL A 28 -21.45 37.51 39.32
N GLY A 29 -20.20 37.93 39.11
CA GLY A 29 -19.33 38.46 40.16
C GLY A 29 -19.81 39.78 40.77
N LYS A 30 -20.45 40.66 39.99
CA LYS A 30 -20.98 41.95 40.50
C LYS A 30 -22.21 41.81 41.39
N LYS A 31 -23.00 40.75 41.26
CA LYS A 31 -24.28 40.61 42.00
C LYS A 31 -24.11 40.27 43.49
N ARG A 32 -22.89 40.08 44.00
CA ARG A 32 -22.60 39.68 45.41
C ARG A 32 -23.59 38.63 45.92
N LEU A 33 -23.84 37.62 45.09
CA LEU A 33 -24.74 36.53 45.44
C LEU A 33 -24.17 35.83 46.68
N SER A 34 -24.99 35.73 47.72
CA SER A 34 -24.70 34.94 48.91
C SER A 34 -25.37 33.57 48.72
N LEU A 35 -24.56 32.51 48.67
CA LEU A 35 -25.04 31.14 48.64
C LEU A 35 -25.08 30.68 50.10
N CYS A 36 -26.28 30.47 50.64
CA CYS A 36 -26.50 30.00 52.02
C CYS A 36 -25.68 30.72 53.12
N GLY A 37 -25.57 32.05 53.08
CA GLY A 37 -25.00 32.83 54.19
C GLY A 37 -23.47 32.94 54.23
N LEU A 38 -22.75 32.47 53.19
CA LEU A 38 -21.30 32.60 53.12
C LEU A 38 -20.83 34.03 52.78
N ARG A 39 -19.69 34.42 53.37
CA ARG A 39 -19.02 35.71 53.09
C ARG A 39 -18.82 35.86 51.56
N PRO A 40 -19.30 36.96 50.93
CA PRO A 40 -19.43 37.09 49.48
C PRO A 40 -18.17 36.82 48.64
N LYS A 41 -16.98 36.90 49.25
CA LYS A 41 -15.69 36.64 48.58
C LYS A 41 -15.52 35.17 48.18
N TYR A 42 -15.95 34.22 49.03
CA TYR A 42 -15.80 32.79 48.75
C TYR A 42 -16.89 32.28 47.82
N THR A 43 -18.10 32.80 47.96
CA THR A 43 -19.23 32.46 47.10
C THR A 43 -18.94 32.77 45.63
N SER A 44 -18.39 33.95 45.33
CA SER A 44 -18.03 34.29 43.94
C SER A 44 -16.96 33.36 43.38
N MET A 45 -15.98 32.93 44.19
CA MET A 45 -14.93 32.01 43.74
C MET A 45 -15.48 30.63 43.39
N ILE A 46 -16.37 30.09 44.23
CA ILE A 46 -17.06 28.82 43.98
C ILE A 46 -17.90 28.91 42.71
N ILE A 47 -18.65 30.00 42.53
CA ILE A 47 -19.47 30.21 41.34
C ILE A 47 -18.60 30.29 40.09
N THR A 48 -17.45 30.98 40.12
CA THR A 48 -16.52 31.03 38.97
C THR A 48 -16.00 29.64 38.60
N VAL A 49 -15.62 28.83 39.58
CA VAL A 49 -15.16 27.45 39.32
C VAL A 49 -16.27 26.59 38.73
N VAL A 50 -17.46 26.61 39.33
CA VAL A 50 -18.63 25.85 38.85
C VAL A 50 -19.03 26.29 37.44
N THR A 51 -19.01 27.60 37.17
CA THR A 51 -19.30 28.15 35.83
C THR A 51 -18.22 27.76 34.83
N GLY A 52 -16.94 27.77 35.22
CA GLY A 52 -15.83 27.31 34.38
C GLY A 52 -15.95 25.82 34.02
N VAL A 53 -16.29 24.97 34.99
CA VAL A 53 -16.54 23.54 34.76
C VAL A 53 -17.76 23.33 33.86
N LEU A 54 -18.84 24.10 34.05
CA LEU A 54 -20.02 24.04 33.18
C LEU A 54 -19.71 24.48 31.75
N ILE A 55 -18.99 25.59 31.56
CA ILE A 55 -18.61 26.06 30.21
C ILE A 55 -17.71 25.05 29.52
N ALA A 56 -16.67 24.56 30.20
CA ALA A 56 -15.76 23.55 29.65
C ALA A 56 -16.51 22.25 29.32
N GLY A 57 -17.36 21.77 30.22
CA GLY A 57 -18.19 20.60 30.01
C GLY A 57 -19.16 20.76 28.84
N THR A 58 -19.82 21.91 28.70
CA THR A 58 -20.76 22.19 27.60
C THR A 58 -20.04 22.30 26.27
N THR A 59 -18.85 22.92 26.26
CA THR A 59 -18.00 23.02 25.07
C THR A 59 -17.54 21.63 24.62
N LEU A 60 -17.07 20.81 25.55
CA LEU A 60 -16.65 19.44 25.28
C LEU A 60 -17.83 18.58 24.79
N LEU A 61 -19.00 18.73 25.40
CA LEU A 61 -20.24 18.05 25.02
C LEU A 61 -20.64 18.39 23.58
N LEU A 62 -20.69 19.68 23.24
CA LEU A 62 -20.99 20.15 21.89
C LEU A 62 -19.98 19.62 20.86
N LEU A 63 -18.68 19.71 21.18
CA LEU A 63 -17.63 19.19 20.30
C LEU A 63 -17.75 17.67 20.07
N THR A 64 -18.09 16.91 21.11
CA THR A 64 -18.26 15.44 21.04
C THR A 64 -19.50 15.03 20.25
N LEU A 65 -20.55 15.85 20.28
CA LEU A 65 -21.77 15.63 19.50
C LEU A 65 -21.56 15.97 18.02
N VAL A 66 -20.89 17.09 17.73
CA VAL A 66 -20.70 17.59 16.36
C VAL A 66 -19.53 16.92 15.64
N SER A 67 -18.45 16.55 16.34
CA SER A 67 -17.23 15.98 15.74
C SER A 67 -17.01 14.53 16.15
N ASN A 68 -16.95 13.65 15.14
CA ASN A 68 -16.55 12.25 15.34
C ASN A 68 -15.09 12.13 15.79
N ASP A 69 -14.21 13.04 15.37
CA ASP A 69 -12.79 13.01 15.76
C ASP A 69 -12.61 13.24 17.26
N VAL A 70 -13.35 14.18 17.83
CA VAL A 70 -13.29 14.46 19.28
C VAL A 70 -13.90 13.33 20.10
N ARG A 71 -15.01 12.74 19.63
CA ARG A 71 -15.59 11.52 20.25
C ARG A 71 -14.61 10.36 20.22
N THR A 72 -13.87 10.22 19.13
CA THR A 72 -12.89 9.14 18.95
C THR A 72 -11.64 9.40 19.79
N ALA A 73 -11.20 10.64 19.93
CA ALA A 73 -10.08 11.02 20.81
C ALA A 73 -10.42 10.83 22.31
N LEU A 74 -11.64 11.20 22.74
CA LEU A 74 -12.06 11.12 24.14
C LEU A 74 -12.40 9.69 24.59
N PHE A 75 -12.97 8.85 23.72
CA PHE A 75 -13.49 7.52 24.12
C PHE A 75 -12.86 6.34 23.36
N ARG A 76 -12.16 6.57 22.24
CA ARG A 76 -11.62 5.52 21.35
C ARG A 76 -10.12 5.63 21.07
N MET A 77 -9.34 6.28 21.95
CA MET A 77 -7.87 6.34 21.83
C MET A 77 -7.23 4.95 21.66
N LYS A 78 -7.80 3.91 22.30
CA LYS A 78 -7.40 2.52 22.10
C LYS A 78 -7.75 2.00 20.69
N SER A 79 -8.95 2.28 20.20
CA SER A 79 -9.41 1.81 18.89
C SER A 79 -8.60 2.43 17.75
N LEU A 80 -8.34 3.73 17.82
CA LEU A 80 -7.47 4.45 16.87
C LEU A 80 -6.06 3.86 16.83
N GLN A 81 -5.45 3.59 17.99
CA GLN A 81 -4.13 2.95 18.04
C GLN A 81 -4.15 1.52 17.49
N THR A 82 -5.24 0.78 17.70
CA THR A 82 -5.37 -0.60 17.20
C THR A 82 -5.50 -0.60 15.67
N GLU A 83 -6.25 0.34 15.12
CA GLU A 83 -6.43 0.50 13.67
C GLU A 83 -5.15 1.01 12.99
N LEU A 84 -4.40 1.92 13.64
CA LEU A 84 -3.08 2.34 13.18
C LEU A 84 -2.06 1.19 13.22
N ALA A 85 -2.09 0.37 14.27
CA ALA A 85 -1.22 -0.81 14.39
C ALA A 85 -1.55 -1.86 13.32
N ALA A 86 -2.84 -2.14 13.11
CA ALA A 86 -3.31 -3.06 12.07
C ALA A 86 -2.93 -2.58 10.66
N THR A 87 -3.15 -1.30 10.36
CA THR A 87 -2.81 -0.71 9.06
C THR A 87 -1.30 -0.76 8.78
N ARG A 88 -0.47 -0.53 9.81
CA ARG A 88 1.00 -0.68 9.68
C ARG A 88 1.41 -2.13 9.44
N GLN A 89 0.76 -3.08 10.12
CA GLN A 89 1.03 -4.50 9.95
C GLN A 89 0.63 -5.00 8.54
N ASP A 90 -0.48 -4.49 8.01
CA ASP A 90 -0.92 -4.79 6.63
C ASP A 90 0.04 -4.20 5.59
N LEU A 91 0.58 -2.99 5.82
CA LEU A 91 1.59 -2.39 4.95
C LEU A 91 2.90 -3.19 4.93
N ASP A 92 3.40 -3.63 6.09
CA ASP A 92 4.58 -4.50 6.18
C ASP A 92 4.34 -5.85 5.47
N GLY A 93 3.14 -6.42 5.63
CA GLY A 93 2.73 -7.63 4.94
C GLY A 93 2.65 -7.46 3.42
N ALA A 94 2.15 -6.31 2.95
CA ALA A 94 2.07 -5.99 1.53
C ALA A 94 3.46 -5.77 0.91
N GLU A 95 4.37 -5.06 1.60
CA GLU A 95 5.76 -4.91 1.16
C GLU A 95 6.50 -6.26 1.09
N ALA A 96 6.30 -7.13 2.08
CA ALA A 96 6.89 -8.47 2.08
C ALA A 96 6.40 -9.33 0.90
N ARG A 97 5.10 -9.26 0.58
CA ARG A 97 4.51 -9.93 -0.59
C ARG A 97 5.06 -9.36 -1.89
N LEU A 98 5.21 -8.05 -2.00
CA LEU A 98 5.81 -7.39 -3.16
C LEU A 98 7.24 -7.88 -3.39
N ARG A 99 8.06 -7.95 -2.34
CA ARG A 99 9.42 -8.49 -2.43
C ARG A 99 9.45 -9.96 -2.81
N GLN A 100 8.52 -10.78 -2.31
CA GLN A 100 8.39 -12.18 -2.71
C GLN A 100 8.06 -12.33 -4.19
N VAL A 101 7.07 -11.57 -4.67
CA VAL A 101 6.65 -11.60 -6.09
C VAL A 101 7.77 -11.09 -6.99
N GLU A 102 8.51 -10.05 -6.59
CA GLU A 102 9.67 -9.57 -7.34
C GLU A 102 10.80 -10.62 -7.40
N ALA A 103 11.07 -11.33 -6.29
CA ALA A 103 12.06 -12.40 -6.29
C ALA A 103 11.62 -13.59 -7.15
N GLU A 104 10.34 -13.95 -7.10
CA GLU A 104 9.77 -15.05 -7.88
C GLU A 104 9.75 -14.72 -9.38
N THR A 105 9.39 -13.48 -9.76
CA THR A 105 9.43 -13.04 -11.16
C THR A 105 10.85 -13.04 -11.72
N LYS A 106 11.85 -12.58 -10.94
CA LYS A 106 13.27 -12.70 -11.32
C LYS A 106 13.69 -14.15 -11.53
N ALA A 107 13.38 -15.04 -10.59
CA ALA A 107 13.72 -16.45 -10.68
C ALA A 107 13.02 -17.14 -11.88
N LEU A 108 11.77 -16.78 -12.17
CA LEU A 108 11.05 -17.27 -13.35
C LEU A 108 11.67 -16.75 -14.65
N GLN A 109 12.13 -15.50 -14.67
CA GLN A 109 12.75 -14.91 -15.84
C GLN A 109 14.11 -15.55 -16.13
N GLU A 110 14.92 -15.83 -15.10
CA GLU A 110 16.16 -16.61 -15.24
C GLU A 110 15.89 -18.02 -15.76
N LYS A 111 14.88 -18.71 -15.21
CA LYS A 111 14.47 -20.04 -15.71
C LYS A 111 14.01 -20.00 -17.15
N LYS A 112 13.24 -18.99 -17.56
CA LYS A 112 12.82 -18.82 -18.96
C LYS A 112 14.01 -18.67 -19.89
N VAL A 113 14.98 -17.82 -19.53
CA VAL A 113 16.20 -17.63 -20.33
C VAL A 113 16.99 -18.93 -20.43
N ALA A 114 17.17 -19.65 -19.33
CA ALA A 114 17.85 -20.95 -19.34
C ALA A 114 17.15 -21.97 -20.25
N LEU A 115 15.82 -22.05 -20.16
CA LEU A 115 15.00 -22.90 -21.01
C LEU A 115 15.09 -22.50 -22.49
N GLU A 116 15.09 -21.21 -22.82
CA GLU A 116 15.27 -20.73 -24.21
C GLU A 116 16.62 -21.15 -24.79
N VAL A 117 17.70 -21.00 -24.02
CA VAL A 117 19.04 -21.44 -24.42
C VAL A 117 19.08 -22.94 -24.68
N GLU A 118 18.47 -23.74 -23.81
CA GLU A 118 18.39 -25.20 -23.97
C GLU A 118 17.55 -25.60 -25.18
N ARG A 119 16.42 -24.90 -25.39
CA ARG A 119 15.56 -25.08 -26.56
C ARG A 119 16.30 -24.79 -27.86
N ASP A 120 17.15 -23.77 -27.89
CA ASP A 120 17.92 -23.41 -29.08
C ASP A 120 19.10 -24.35 -29.33
N ARG A 121 19.72 -24.88 -28.27
CA ARG A 121 20.72 -25.95 -28.39
C ARG A 121 20.11 -27.21 -29.01
N LEU A 122 18.98 -27.67 -28.48
CA LEU A 122 18.27 -28.84 -29.00
C LEU A 122 17.83 -28.64 -30.45
N ARG A 123 17.38 -27.43 -30.82
CA ARG A 123 17.07 -27.12 -32.22
C ARG A 123 18.28 -27.27 -33.14
N LYS A 124 19.44 -26.74 -32.74
CA LYS A 124 20.69 -26.88 -33.52
C LYS A 124 21.11 -28.34 -33.65
N GLU A 125 20.96 -29.14 -32.60
CA GLU A 125 21.24 -30.58 -32.66
C GLU A 125 20.28 -31.30 -33.63
N ILE A 126 18.98 -31.00 -33.59
CA ILE A 126 18.00 -31.55 -34.55
C ILE A 126 18.34 -31.15 -36.00
N GLU A 127 18.71 -29.90 -36.24
CA GLU A 127 19.10 -29.42 -37.58
C GLU A 127 20.38 -30.12 -38.07
N ALA A 128 21.37 -30.34 -37.19
CA ALA A 128 22.58 -31.08 -37.52
C ALA A 128 22.26 -32.54 -37.88
N TYR A 129 21.45 -33.23 -37.09
CA TYR A 129 21.00 -34.60 -37.38
C TYR A 129 20.17 -34.68 -38.67
N ALA A 130 19.31 -33.70 -38.93
CA ALA A 130 18.55 -33.63 -40.18
C ALA A 130 19.46 -33.43 -41.40
N GLY A 131 20.51 -32.62 -41.26
CA GLY A 131 21.55 -32.43 -42.27
C GLY A 131 22.32 -33.73 -42.55
N GLU A 132 22.77 -34.44 -41.51
CA GLU A 132 23.44 -35.73 -41.64
C GLU A 132 22.55 -36.79 -42.31
N ALA A 133 21.27 -36.86 -41.91
CA ALA A 133 20.31 -37.76 -42.53
C ALA A 133 20.06 -37.44 -44.02
N ALA A 134 20.07 -36.15 -44.39
CA ALA A 134 19.94 -35.72 -45.79
C ALA A 134 21.17 -36.12 -46.63
N LEU A 135 22.38 -35.97 -46.07
CA LEU A 135 23.63 -36.38 -46.72
C LEU A 135 23.71 -37.91 -46.91
N LEU A 136 23.31 -38.68 -45.91
CA LEU A 136 23.26 -40.15 -45.99
C LEU A 136 22.25 -40.62 -47.06
N ARG A 137 21.09 -39.96 -47.17
CA ARG A 137 20.10 -40.22 -48.23
C ARG A 137 20.59 -39.84 -49.62
N ALA A 138 21.36 -38.75 -49.74
CA ALA A 138 21.96 -38.36 -51.01
C ALA A 138 23.02 -39.36 -51.47
N ASN A 139 23.86 -39.84 -50.55
CA ASN A 139 24.92 -40.79 -50.86
C ASN A 139 24.39 -42.20 -51.20
N THR A 140 23.28 -42.62 -50.57
CA THR A 140 22.58 -43.87 -50.93
C THR A 140 21.92 -43.79 -52.30
N ARG A 141 21.27 -42.67 -52.68
CA ARG A 141 20.80 -42.47 -54.06
C ARG A 141 21.92 -42.43 -55.09
N GLY A 142 23.05 -41.80 -54.77
CA GLY A 142 24.22 -41.75 -55.66
C GLY A 142 24.83 -43.13 -55.91
N THR A 143 24.86 -43.98 -54.89
CA THR A 143 25.35 -45.37 -55.01
C THR A 143 24.36 -46.31 -55.70
N GLU A 144 23.04 -46.08 -55.57
CA GLU A 144 22.02 -46.80 -56.34
C GLU A 144 22.07 -46.42 -57.84
N SER A 145 22.19 -45.12 -58.15
CA SER A 145 22.30 -44.64 -59.54
C SER A 145 23.61 -45.07 -60.23
N GLY A 146 24.72 -45.21 -59.47
CA GLY A 146 25.99 -45.75 -59.97
C GLY A 146 25.91 -47.25 -60.29
N LYS A 147 25.24 -48.04 -59.44
CA LYS A 147 25.04 -49.48 -59.67
C LYS A 147 24.10 -49.77 -60.83
N GLU A 148 23.08 -48.94 -61.06
CA GLU A 148 22.21 -49.05 -62.24
C GLU A 148 22.95 -48.75 -63.56
N SER A 149 23.85 -47.76 -63.55
CA SER A 149 24.68 -47.45 -64.73
C SER A 149 25.73 -48.53 -65.02
N GLU A 150 26.41 -49.07 -64.01
CA GLU A 150 27.34 -50.20 -64.20
C GLU A 150 26.62 -51.48 -64.67
N GLY A 151 25.40 -51.74 -64.17
CA GLY A 151 24.59 -52.88 -64.58
C GLY A 151 24.11 -52.81 -66.03
N LYS A 152 23.84 -51.60 -66.56
CA LYS A 152 23.50 -51.40 -67.99
C LYS A 152 24.73 -51.52 -68.88
N PHE A 153 25.87 -50.98 -68.46
CA PHE A 153 27.11 -51.01 -69.25
C PHE A 153 27.70 -52.43 -69.38
N GLN A 154 27.54 -53.28 -68.37
CA GLN A 154 27.94 -54.70 -68.47
C GLN A 154 26.99 -55.54 -69.33
N ARG A 155 25.73 -55.14 -69.47
CA ARG A 155 24.77 -55.84 -70.36
C ARG A 155 25.02 -55.52 -71.83
N GLU A 156 25.44 -54.30 -72.17
CA GLU A 156 25.80 -53.94 -73.55
C GLU A 156 27.07 -54.66 -74.02
N ARG A 157 28.11 -54.78 -73.18
CA ARG A 157 29.36 -55.49 -73.57
C ARG A 157 29.25 -57.01 -73.69
N ARG A 158 28.14 -57.62 -73.26
CA ARG A 158 27.91 -59.07 -73.38
C ARG A 158 27.08 -59.44 -74.61
N ALA A 159 26.65 -58.44 -75.40
CA ALA A 159 25.81 -58.61 -76.58
C ALA A 159 26.57 -58.40 -77.90
N GLU A 160 27.87 -58.07 -77.85
CA GLU A 160 28.82 -58.16 -78.97
C GLU A 160 29.64 -59.46 -78.88
#